data_AF-A0A7V9SJG6-F1
#
_entry.id   AF-A0A7V9SJG6-F1
#
_cell.length_a   1.000
_cell.length_b   1.000
_cell.length_c   1.000
_cell.angle_alpha   90.00
_cell.angle_beta   90.00
_cell.angle_gamma   90.00
#
_symmetry.space_group_name_H-M   'P 1'
#
loop_
_entity.id
_entity.type
_entity.pdbx_description
1 polymer ?
#
loop_
_entity_poly.entity_id
_entity_poly.type
_entity_poly.pdbx_seq_one_letter_code
_entity_poly.pdbx_strand_id
1 'polypeptide(L)'
;LGVSLASSFPARAQSNGLYISDRYHLNNAAFRRHVLENVPIPARRPCYRMSGLHAARLLSSGHTILRQPAARAVHASPNGLTHFFWRFLLMGFDGVVVPRLIAEEAPPAQRPGVQRRRTLRLVQFWGGQAKAKLFDELRRAPSRVLILPLAVPIFLAAVALQGIGAIAGLVAPDRLLNAVPEDVLKGSTCQPVRTAEVSAG
;
A
#
# COMPACT_ATOMS: atom_id res chain seq x y z
N LEU A 1 12.13 -14.65 3.03
CA LEU A 1 11.01 -14.85 3.99
C LEU A 1 10.58 -13.54 4.65
N GLY A 2 11.44 -12.85 5.41
CA GLY A 2 11.06 -11.61 6.13
C GLY A 2 10.39 -10.53 5.26
N VAL A 3 10.95 -10.23 4.09
CA VAL A 3 10.35 -9.31 3.10
C VAL A 3 8.95 -9.76 2.65
N SER A 4 8.76 -11.06 2.39
CA SER A 4 7.47 -11.61 1.95
C SER A 4 6.40 -11.40 3.02
N LEU A 5 6.75 -11.67 4.29
CA LEU A 5 5.89 -11.47 5.45
C LEU A 5 5.49 -10.00 5.62
N ALA A 6 6.44 -9.08 5.47
CA ALA A 6 6.21 -7.65 5.64
C ALA A 6 5.47 -6.98 4.46
N SER A 7 5.46 -7.60 3.28
CA SER A 7 4.87 -7.00 2.07
C SER A 7 3.35 -6.81 2.16
N SER A 8 2.78 -5.91 1.34
CA SER A 8 1.34 -5.62 1.31
C SER A 8 0.49 -6.63 0.54
N PHE A 9 1.10 -7.52 -0.23
CA PHE A 9 0.36 -8.52 -1.02
C PHE A 9 -0.19 -9.59 -0.09
N PRO A 10 -1.45 -10.04 -0.22
CA PRO A 10 -1.95 -11.10 0.64
C PRO A 10 -1.25 -12.44 0.37
N ALA A 11 -1.35 -13.36 1.33
CA ALA A 11 -1.01 -14.76 1.10
C ALA A 11 -1.83 -15.32 -0.08
N ARG A 12 -1.27 -16.32 -0.78
CA ARG A 12 -1.98 -16.99 -1.87
C ARG A 12 -3.20 -17.71 -1.29
N ALA A 13 -4.38 -17.36 -1.77
CA ALA A 13 -5.60 -18.09 -1.45
C ALA A 13 -5.84 -19.18 -2.51
N GLN A 14 -6.31 -20.35 -2.07
CA GLN A 14 -6.63 -21.49 -2.95
C GLN A 14 -8.10 -21.47 -3.44
N SER A 15 -8.80 -20.35 -3.27
CA SER A 15 -10.18 -20.23 -3.75
C SER A 15 -10.20 -20.08 -5.27
N ASN A 16 -11.17 -20.73 -5.92
CA ASN A 16 -11.39 -20.67 -7.36
C ASN A 16 -12.45 -19.63 -7.76
N GLY A 17 -13.12 -19.01 -6.78
CA GLY A 17 -14.19 -18.05 -7.01
C GLY A 17 -13.72 -16.59 -6.98
N LEU A 18 -14.36 -15.76 -7.80
CA LEU A 18 -14.27 -14.31 -7.66
C LEU A 18 -14.92 -13.88 -6.34
N TYR A 19 -14.33 -12.90 -5.67
CA TYR A 19 -14.94 -12.27 -4.50
C TYR A 19 -14.84 -10.75 -4.60
N ILE A 20 -15.84 -10.07 -4.03
CA ILE A 20 -15.88 -8.61 -3.96
C ILE A 20 -14.82 -8.13 -2.98
N SER A 21 -14.09 -7.09 -3.36
CA SER A 21 -13.10 -6.44 -2.52
C SER A 21 -13.27 -4.93 -2.51
N ASP A 22 -12.78 -4.30 -1.45
CA ASP A 22 -12.68 -2.85 -1.32
C ASP A 22 -11.34 -2.31 -1.83
N ARG A 23 -10.45 -3.17 -2.35
CA ARG A 23 -9.06 -2.83 -2.68
C ARG A 23 -8.49 -3.68 -3.81
N TYR A 24 -7.47 -3.15 -4.47
CA TYR A 24 -6.67 -3.87 -5.46
C TYR A 24 -5.22 -3.34 -5.48
N HIS A 25 -4.34 -4.02 -6.22
CA HIS A 25 -2.97 -3.56 -6.48
C HIS A 25 -2.83 -3.16 -7.95
N LEU A 26 -2.33 -1.94 -8.21
CA LEU A 26 -2.31 -1.32 -9.54
C LEU A 26 -1.50 -2.11 -10.57
N ASN A 27 -0.44 -2.79 -10.13
CA ASN A 27 0.40 -3.65 -10.94
C ASN A 27 -0.14 -5.08 -11.14
N ASN A 28 -1.34 -5.37 -10.62
CA ASN A 28 -1.98 -6.67 -10.75
C ASN A 28 -3.51 -6.51 -10.85
N ALA A 29 -3.95 -5.72 -11.81
CA ALA A 29 -5.35 -5.47 -12.11
C ALA A 29 -5.57 -5.32 -13.61
N ALA A 30 -6.75 -5.71 -14.06
CA ALA A 30 -7.22 -5.48 -15.42
C ALA A 30 -8.47 -4.59 -15.35
N PHE A 31 -8.57 -3.66 -16.29
CA PHE A 31 -9.68 -2.72 -16.37
C PHE A 31 -10.35 -2.82 -17.75
N ARG A 32 -11.66 -2.63 -17.78
CA ARG A 32 -12.34 -2.28 -19.02
C ARG A 32 -11.97 -0.84 -19.37
N ARG A 33 -11.72 -0.56 -20.65
CA ARG A 33 -11.32 0.77 -21.11
C ARG A 33 -12.25 1.89 -20.62
N HIS A 34 -13.57 1.71 -20.78
CA HIS A 34 -14.56 2.70 -20.35
C HIS A 34 -14.53 3.01 -18.84
N VAL A 35 -14.06 2.07 -18.01
CA VAL A 35 -13.92 2.32 -16.57
C VAL A 35 -12.82 3.34 -16.33
N LEU A 36 -11.68 3.23 -17.03
CA LEU A 36 -10.58 4.18 -16.89
C LEU A 36 -10.87 5.53 -17.56
N GLU A 37 -11.73 5.55 -18.59
CA GLU A 37 -12.18 6.80 -19.21
C GLU A 37 -13.11 7.59 -18.28
N ASN A 38 -14.00 6.92 -17.55
CA ASN A 38 -14.93 7.56 -16.62
C ASN A 38 -14.34 7.81 -15.22
N VAL A 39 -13.49 6.91 -14.76
CA VAL A 39 -12.81 6.98 -13.46
C VAL A 39 -11.31 6.77 -13.70
N PRO A 40 -10.57 7.83 -14.07
CA PRO A 40 -9.14 7.70 -14.35
C PRO A 40 -8.35 7.46 -13.05
N ILE A 41 -7.22 6.76 -13.20
CA ILE A 41 -6.25 6.60 -12.10
C ILE A 41 -5.79 8.00 -11.69
N PRO A 42 -5.92 8.40 -10.40
CA PRO A 42 -5.53 9.73 -9.99
C PRO A 42 -4.02 9.88 -10.14
N ALA A 43 -3.61 10.99 -10.74
CA ALA A 43 -2.22 11.40 -10.82
C ALA A 43 -1.99 12.64 -9.96
N ARG A 44 -0.72 12.94 -9.67
CA ARG A 44 -0.31 14.19 -9.03
C ARG A 44 -0.89 14.38 -7.63
N ARG A 45 -0.83 13.32 -6.83
CA ARG A 45 -1.27 13.35 -5.42
C ARG A 45 -0.09 13.13 -4.48
N PRO A 46 -0.16 13.64 -3.24
CA PRO A 46 0.88 13.46 -2.25
C PRO A 46 0.81 12.07 -1.59
N CYS A 47 0.76 11.01 -2.40
CA CYS A 47 0.89 9.64 -1.93
C CYS A 47 1.58 8.74 -2.95
N TYR A 48 2.29 7.74 -2.46
CA TYR A 48 3.15 6.89 -3.27
C TYR A 48 2.34 5.81 -4.02
N ARG A 49 1.30 5.25 -3.38
CA ARG A 49 0.43 4.22 -3.98
C ARG A 49 -1.01 4.69 -4.10
N MET A 50 -1.43 4.92 -5.33
CA MET A 50 -2.77 5.41 -5.66
C MET A 50 -3.88 4.36 -5.61
N SER A 51 -3.56 3.07 -5.47
CA SER A 51 -4.56 2.01 -5.64
C SER A 51 -5.69 2.08 -4.61
N GLY A 52 -5.40 2.53 -3.38
CA GLY A 52 -6.43 2.76 -2.36
C GLY A 52 -7.35 3.93 -2.71
N LEU A 53 -6.79 5.04 -3.20
CA LEU A 53 -7.59 6.22 -3.60
C LEU A 53 -8.46 5.91 -4.82
N HIS A 54 -7.89 5.27 -5.84
CA HIS A 54 -8.65 4.89 -7.02
C HIS A 54 -9.72 3.84 -6.70
N ALA A 55 -9.43 2.86 -5.82
CA ALA A 55 -10.43 1.91 -5.36
C ALA A 55 -11.64 2.60 -4.71
N ALA A 56 -11.41 3.60 -3.86
CA ALA A 56 -12.48 4.38 -3.25
C ALA A 56 -13.35 5.09 -4.30
N ARG A 57 -12.72 5.71 -5.32
CA ARG A 57 -13.44 6.37 -6.43
C ARG A 57 -14.24 5.41 -7.30
N LEU A 58 -13.70 4.22 -7.57
CA LEU A 58 -14.42 3.18 -8.30
C LEU A 58 -15.69 2.78 -7.54
N LEU A 59 -15.57 2.51 -6.24
CA LEU A 59 -16.69 2.10 -5.40
C LEU A 59 -17.73 3.21 -5.25
N SER A 60 -17.32 4.48 -5.06
CA SER A 60 -18.24 5.61 -4.99
C SER A 60 -18.96 5.90 -6.31
N SER A 61 -18.39 5.45 -7.43
CA SER A 61 -19.00 5.55 -8.77
C SER A 61 -19.86 4.33 -9.12
N GLY A 62 -20.10 3.42 -8.17
CA GLY A 62 -20.95 2.23 -8.36
C GLY A 62 -20.25 1.05 -9.03
N HIS A 63 -18.93 1.08 -9.23
CA HIS A 63 -18.20 -0.06 -9.78
C HIS A 63 -17.86 -1.10 -8.70
N THR A 64 -17.85 -2.36 -9.10
CA THR A 64 -17.42 -3.48 -8.24
C THR A 64 -15.98 -3.87 -8.53
N ILE A 65 -15.17 -4.02 -7.49
CA ILE A 65 -13.82 -4.57 -7.59
C ILE A 65 -13.87 -6.06 -7.28
N LEU A 66 -13.51 -6.89 -8.25
CA LEU A 66 -13.45 -8.35 -8.10
C LEU A 66 -12.00 -8.81 -7.99
N ARG A 67 -11.74 -9.73 -7.06
CA ARG A 67 -10.44 -10.40 -6.93
C ARG A 67 -10.56 -11.84 -7.38
N GLN A 68 -9.61 -12.28 -8.21
CA GLN A 68 -9.46 -13.66 -8.67
C GLN A 68 -8.27 -14.30 -7.93
N PRO A 69 -8.48 -15.07 -6.85
CA PRO A 69 -7.40 -15.70 -6.11
C PRO A 69 -6.54 -16.67 -6.94
N ALA A 70 -7.09 -17.24 -8.03
CA ALA A 70 -6.34 -18.08 -8.95
C ALA A 70 -5.40 -17.30 -9.88
N ALA A 71 -5.58 -15.98 -10.03
CA ALA A 71 -4.75 -15.15 -10.88
C ALA A 71 -3.33 -15.04 -10.30
N ARG A 72 -2.32 -15.24 -11.15
CA ARG A 72 -0.91 -15.27 -10.75
C ARG A 72 -0.20 -14.06 -11.30
N ALA A 73 0.42 -13.29 -10.42
CA ALA A 73 1.41 -12.28 -10.79
C ALA A 73 2.62 -12.45 -9.88
N VAL A 74 3.81 -12.37 -10.48
CA VAL A 74 5.07 -12.36 -9.74
C VAL A 74 5.44 -10.90 -9.49
N HIS A 75 5.68 -10.57 -8.23
CA HIS A 75 6.19 -9.27 -7.84
C HIS A 75 7.66 -9.41 -7.45
N ALA A 76 8.54 -8.64 -8.08
CA ALA A 76 9.96 -8.62 -7.73
C ALA A 76 10.15 -8.17 -6.26
N SER A 77 11.07 -8.81 -5.55
CA SER A 77 11.47 -8.31 -4.23
C SER A 77 12.19 -6.95 -4.36
N PRO A 78 12.26 -6.14 -3.31
CA PRO A 78 13.07 -4.93 -3.31
C PRO A 78 14.50 -5.26 -3.71
N ASN A 79 15.07 -4.47 -4.62
CA ASN A 79 16.42 -4.65 -5.11
C ASN A 79 17.37 -3.74 -4.32
N GLY A 80 18.10 -4.32 -3.36
CA GLY A 80 19.03 -3.60 -2.49
C GLY A 80 18.39 -2.89 -1.30
N LEU A 81 19.25 -2.36 -0.42
CA LEU A 81 18.87 -1.75 0.85
C LEU A 81 18.08 -0.45 0.68
N THR A 82 18.43 0.39 -0.30
CA THR A 82 17.72 1.65 -0.58
C THR A 82 16.26 1.39 -0.97
N HIS A 83 16.02 0.46 -1.89
CA HIS A 83 14.66 0.09 -2.27
C HIS A 83 13.91 -0.58 -1.11
N PHE A 84 14.58 -1.43 -0.33
CA PHE A 84 13.98 -1.99 0.89
C PHE A 84 13.52 -0.88 1.85
N PHE A 85 14.40 0.06 2.16
CA PHE A 85 14.16 1.17 3.08
C PHE A 85 12.95 1.99 2.65
N TRP A 86 13.00 2.57 1.44
CA TRP A 86 11.95 3.47 0.97
C TRP A 86 10.62 2.76 0.75
N ARG A 87 10.64 1.52 0.25
CA ARG A 87 9.41 0.76 0.01
C ARG A 87 8.61 0.56 1.30
N PHE A 88 9.27 0.18 2.39
CA PHE A 88 8.58 -0.06 3.66
C PHE A 88 8.25 1.24 4.40
N LEU A 89 9.09 2.26 4.29
CA LEU A 89 8.79 3.59 4.82
C LEU A 89 7.54 4.19 4.15
N LEU A 90 7.52 4.24 2.81
CA LEU A 90 6.37 4.72 2.04
C LEU A 90 5.13 3.83 2.22
N MET A 91 5.34 2.56 2.55
CA MET A 91 4.24 1.65 2.83
C MET A 91 3.43 2.09 4.06
N GLY A 92 4.14 2.49 5.11
CA GLY A 92 3.55 3.06 6.32
C GLY A 92 2.92 4.42 6.09
N PHE A 93 3.63 5.30 5.37
CA PHE A 93 3.17 6.63 5.00
C PHE A 93 1.80 6.60 4.31
N ASP A 94 1.66 5.82 3.24
CA ASP A 94 0.40 5.69 2.50
C ASP A 94 -0.73 5.12 3.38
N GLY A 95 -0.39 4.29 4.37
CA GLY A 95 -1.36 3.71 5.31
C GLY A 95 -2.12 4.76 6.13
N VAL A 96 -1.58 5.97 6.21
CA VAL A 96 -2.19 7.12 6.88
C VAL A 96 -2.70 8.14 5.87
N VAL A 97 -1.88 8.48 4.87
CA VAL A 97 -2.19 9.58 3.94
C VAL A 97 -3.31 9.21 2.98
N VAL A 98 -3.37 7.99 2.47
CA VAL A 98 -4.43 7.59 1.54
C VAL A 98 -5.83 7.67 2.19
N PRO A 99 -6.07 7.12 3.40
CA PRO A 99 -7.35 7.31 4.09
C PRO A 99 -7.72 8.77 4.36
N ARG A 100 -6.74 9.66 4.59
CA ARG A 100 -6.96 11.11 4.75
C ARG A 100 -7.45 11.72 3.45
N LEU A 101 -6.73 11.49 2.34
CA LEU A 101 -7.12 11.96 1.01
C LEU A 101 -8.51 11.46 0.60
N ILE A 102 -8.84 10.20 0.89
CA ILE A 102 -10.19 9.65 0.63
C ILE A 102 -11.25 10.41 1.43
N ALA A 103 -10.97 10.76 2.69
CA ALA A 103 -11.92 11.49 3.53
C ALA A 103 -12.09 12.96 3.11
N GLU A 104 -11.04 13.58 2.57
CA GLU A 104 -11.06 14.93 2.00
C GLU A 104 -11.88 14.99 0.70
N GLU A 105 -11.79 13.95 -0.13
CA GLU A 105 -12.57 13.84 -1.38
C GLU A 105 -14.01 13.37 -1.16
N ALA A 106 -14.34 12.84 0.02
CA ALA A 106 -15.68 12.36 0.33
C ALA A 106 -16.67 13.52 0.51
N PRO A 107 -17.92 13.40 0.02
CA PRO A 107 -18.97 14.38 0.28
C PRO A 107 -19.14 14.61 1.80
N PRO A 108 -19.53 15.83 2.25
CA PRO A 108 -19.69 16.14 3.67
C PRO A 108 -20.56 15.15 4.45
N ALA A 109 -21.60 14.63 3.81
CA ALA A 109 -22.53 13.63 4.37
C ALA A 109 -21.91 12.23 4.62
N GLN A 110 -20.74 11.94 4.04
CA GLN A 110 -20.06 10.64 4.14
C GLN A 110 -18.73 10.73 4.89
N ARG A 111 -18.38 11.89 5.47
CA ARG A 111 -17.17 12.08 6.26
C ARG A 111 -17.20 11.14 7.47
N PRO A 112 -16.40 10.07 7.49
CA PRO A 112 -16.42 9.14 8.60
C PRO A 112 -15.76 9.82 9.79
N GLY A 113 -16.54 10.13 10.83
CA GLY A 113 -16.00 10.36 12.16
C GLY A 113 -15.20 9.13 12.59
N VAL A 114 -14.10 9.33 13.31
CA VAL A 114 -13.24 8.29 13.92
C VAL A 114 -12.10 7.73 13.04
N GLN A 115 -11.11 8.58 12.80
CA GLN A 115 -9.81 8.23 12.21
C GLN A 115 -8.99 7.23 13.08
N ARG A 116 -9.12 7.29 14.42
CA ARG A 116 -8.34 6.47 15.37
C ARG A 116 -8.70 4.98 15.35
N ARG A 117 -9.98 4.63 15.11
CA ARG A 117 -10.45 3.23 14.98
C ARG A 117 -9.94 2.57 13.69
N ARG A 118 -9.65 3.35 12.63
CA ARG A 118 -9.11 2.83 11.37
C ARG A 118 -7.64 2.42 11.48
N THR A 119 -6.82 3.20 12.18
CA THR A 119 -5.40 2.87 12.40
C THR A 119 -5.21 1.58 13.20
N LEU A 120 -6.00 1.39 14.27
CA LEU A 120 -5.93 0.16 15.07
C LEU A 120 -6.32 -1.09 14.27
N ARG A 121 -7.38 -0.98 13.46
CA ARG A 121 -7.79 -2.05 12.52
C ARG A 121 -6.72 -2.34 11.47
N LEU A 122 -5.98 -1.33 11.02
CA LEU A 122 -4.89 -1.50 10.07
C LEU A 122 -3.78 -2.35 10.69
N VAL A 123 -3.34 -2.04 11.92
CA VAL A 123 -2.33 -2.82 12.64
C VAL A 123 -2.78 -4.27 12.85
N GLN A 124 -4.02 -4.49 13.28
CA GLN A 124 -4.60 -5.83 13.43
C GLN A 124 -4.63 -6.59 12.10
N PHE A 125 -4.99 -5.92 11.00
CA PHE A 125 -4.98 -6.48 9.66
C PHE A 125 -3.57 -6.89 9.22
N TRP A 126 -2.56 -6.04 9.46
CA TRP A 126 -1.16 -6.34 9.15
C TRP A 126 -0.63 -7.53 9.95
N GLY A 127 -0.92 -7.58 11.26
CA GLY A 127 -0.56 -8.73 12.10
C GLY A 127 -1.22 -10.03 11.64
N GLY A 128 -2.51 -9.98 11.29
CA GLY A 128 -3.25 -11.11 10.73
C GLY A 128 -2.68 -11.60 9.39
N GLN A 129 -2.33 -10.67 8.49
CA GLN A 129 -1.71 -10.98 7.20
C GLN A 129 -0.32 -11.60 7.36
N ALA A 130 0.52 -11.03 8.24
CA ALA A 130 1.85 -11.57 8.50
C ALA A 130 1.77 -13.01 9.07
N LYS A 131 0.85 -13.25 10.02
CA LYS A 131 0.58 -14.60 10.54
C LYS A 131 0.14 -15.55 9.42
N ALA A 132 -0.86 -15.16 8.63
CA ALA A 132 -1.38 -16.00 7.55
C ALA A 132 -0.29 -16.39 6.54
N LYS A 133 0.56 -15.44 6.15
CA LYS A 133 1.70 -15.69 5.25
C LYS A 133 2.73 -16.61 5.87
N LEU A 134 3.06 -16.41 7.15
CA LEU A 134 4.01 -17.27 7.84
C LEU A 134 3.51 -18.71 7.85
N PHE A 135 2.24 -18.94 8.22
CA PHE A 135 1.63 -20.26 8.18
C PHE A 135 1.61 -20.86 6.77
N ASP A 136 1.24 -20.09 5.74
CA ASP A 136 1.24 -20.56 4.35
C ASP A 136 2.65 -20.98 3.89
N GLU A 137 3.67 -20.19 4.21
CA GLU A 137 5.06 -20.49 3.84
C GLU A 137 5.62 -21.69 4.60
N LEU A 138 5.28 -21.84 5.88
CA LEU A 138 5.68 -23.01 6.68
C LEU A 138 4.98 -24.29 6.24
N ARG A 139 3.70 -24.22 5.83
CA ARG A 139 2.98 -25.37 5.25
C ARG A 139 3.58 -25.81 3.92
N ARG A 140 4.03 -24.87 3.08
CA ARG A 140 4.65 -25.20 1.78
C ARG A 140 6.07 -25.74 1.91
N ALA A 141 6.84 -25.19 2.84
CA ALA A 141 8.23 -25.55 3.02
C ALA A 141 8.59 -25.50 4.52
N PRO A 142 8.37 -26.61 5.26
CA PRO A 142 8.66 -26.68 6.68
C PRO A 142 10.12 -26.38 7.03
N SER A 143 11.06 -26.67 6.11
CA SER A 143 12.48 -26.32 6.24
C SER A 143 12.73 -24.80 6.41
N ARG A 144 11.77 -23.95 6.06
CA ARG A 144 11.88 -22.49 6.26
C ARG A 144 11.88 -22.07 7.73
N VAL A 145 11.56 -22.97 8.68
CA VAL A 145 11.78 -22.72 10.11
C VAL A 145 13.26 -22.39 10.38
N LEU A 146 14.19 -23.05 9.68
CA LEU A 146 15.63 -22.88 9.88
C LEU A 146 16.12 -21.46 9.51
N ILE A 147 15.44 -20.78 8.60
CA ILE A 147 15.78 -19.41 8.19
C ILE A 147 15.02 -18.33 8.98
N LEU A 148 14.15 -18.71 9.93
CA LEU A 148 13.40 -17.74 10.73
C LEU A 148 14.30 -16.80 11.53
N PRO A 149 15.38 -17.24 12.19
CA PRO A 149 16.26 -16.34 12.94
C PRO A 149 16.83 -15.21 12.06
N LEU A 150 17.10 -15.48 10.78
CA LEU A 150 17.55 -14.47 9.83
C LEU A 150 16.38 -13.63 9.26
N ALA A 151 15.20 -14.22 9.11
CA ALA A 151 14.03 -13.55 8.55
C ALA A 151 13.38 -12.56 9.53
N VAL A 152 13.44 -12.84 10.84
CA VAL A 152 12.80 -12.03 11.89
C VAL A 152 13.37 -10.61 11.94
N PRO A 153 14.71 -10.38 11.98
CA PRO A 153 15.27 -9.03 11.97
C PRO A 153 14.83 -8.22 10.75
N ILE A 154 14.79 -8.84 9.56
CA ILE A 154 14.35 -8.19 8.32
C ILE A 154 12.87 -7.80 8.40
N PHE A 155 12.02 -8.68 8.93
CA PHE A 155 10.61 -8.39 9.15
C PHE A 155 10.41 -7.24 10.15
N LEU A 156 11.11 -7.28 11.29
CA LEU A 156 11.04 -6.24 12.32
C LEU A 156 11.51 -4.88 11.78
N ALA A 157 12.62 -4.85 11.02
CA ALA A 157 13.09 -3.64 10.36
C ALA A 157 12.04 -3.07 9.39
N ALA A 158 11.39 -3.92 8.60
CA ALA A 158 10.33 -3.50 7.70
C ALA A 158 9.09 -2.96 8.43
N VAL A 159 8.71 -3.57 9.57
CA VAL A 159 7.61 -3.09 10.42
C VAL A 159 7.97 -1.75 11.08
N ALA A 160 9.20 -1.61 11.57
CA ALA A 160 9.69 -0.36 12.15
C ALA A 160 9.66 0.79 11.12
N LEU A 161 10.13 0.53 9.90
CA LEU A 161 10.06 1.50 8.80
C LEU A 161 8.61 1.89 8.47
N GLN A 162 7.68 0.94 8.44
CA GLN A 162 6.27 1.24 8.27
C GLN A 162 5.72 2.11 9.41
N GLY A 163 6.12 1.84 10.66
CA GLY A 163 5.75 2.67 11.81
C GLY A 163 6.26 4.12 11.67
N ILE A 164 7.55 4.28 11.34
CA ILE A 164 8.19 5.58 11.11
C ILE A 164 7.49 6.32 9.96
N GLY A 165 7.23 5.65 8.85
CA GLY A 165 6.55 6.24 7.71
C GLY A 165 5.13 6.70 8.02
N ALA A 166 4.39 5.91 8.81
CA ALA A 166 3.06 6.30 9.28
C ALA A 166 3.11 7.55 10.16
N ILE A 167 4.06 7.63 11.10
CA ILE A 167 4.29 8.82 11.94
C ILE A 167 4.65 10.04 11.08
N ALA A 168 5.57 9.87 10.13
CA ALA A 168 5.95 10.94 9.21
C ALA A 168 4.75 11.43 8.38
N GLY A 169 3.90 10.51 7.90
CA GLY A 169 2.66 10.86 7.19
C GLY A 169 1.61 11.55 8.08
N LEU A 170 1.64 11.34 9.40
CA LEU A 170 0.79 12.06 10.35
C LEU A 170 1.26 13.49 10.58
N VAL A 171 2.58 13.69 10.74
CA VAL A 171 3.20 14.92 11.28
C VAL A 171 3.75 15.85 10.20
N ALA A 172 4.43 15.33 9.20
CA ALA A 172 5.14 16.13 8.19
C ALA A 172 5.15 15.42 6.82
N PRO A 173 3.96 15.25 6.19
CA PRO A 173 3.85 14.40 5.02
C PRO A 173 4.67 14.91 3.82
N ASP A 174 4.69 16.22 3.61
CA ASP A 174 5.43 16.83 2.49
C ASP A 174 6.94 16.68 2.64
N ARG A 175 7.46 16.78 3.87
CA ARG A 175 8.89 16.59 4.14
C ARG A 175 9.35 15.19 3.78
N LEU A 176 8.55 14.16 4.10
CA LEU A 176 8.91 12.79 3.76
C LEU A 176 8.93 12.61 2.24
N LEU A 177 7.90 13.07 1.53
CA LEU A 177 7.82 12.91 0.08
C LEU A 177 8.93 13.66 -0.66
N ASN A 178 9.29 14.86 -0.19
CA ASN A 178 10.39 15.64 -0.76
C ASN A 178 11.77 15.01 -0.49
N ALA A 179 11.88 14.14 0.53
CA ALA A 179 13.12 13.41 0.82
C ALA A 179 13.26 12.11 0.01
N VAL A 180 12.21 11.65 -0.68
CA VAL A 180 12.26 10.41 -1.47
C VAL A 180 13.12 10.63 -2.72
N PRO A 181 14.13 9.79 -2.97
CA PRO A 181 14.93 9.83 -4.18
C PRO A 181 14.08 9.72 -5.46
N GLU A 182 14.44 10.45 -6.51
CA GLU A 182 13.69 10.47 -7.76
C GLU A 182 13.63 9.10 -8.45
N ASP A 183 14.67 8.27 -8.31
CA ASP A 183 14.71 6.91 -8.85
C ASP A 183 13.68 5.99 -8.18
N VAL A 184 13.38 6.22 -6.90
CA VAL A 184 12.31 5.50 -6.17
C VAL A 184 10.93 5.99 -6.60
N LEU A 185 10.78 7.28 -6.92
CA LEU A 185 9.52 7.85 -7.41
C LEU A 185 9.30 7.57 -8.91
N LYS A 186 10.32 7.12 -9.65
CA LYS A 186 10.21 6.85 -11.08
C LYS A 186 9.10 5.84 -11.38
N GLY A 187 8.13 6.24 -12.21
CA GLY A 187 6.97 5.42 -12.55
C GLY A 187 5.86 5.42 -11.49
N SER A 188 6.04 6.13 -10.37
CA SER A 188 4.95 6.50 -9.47
C SER A 188 4.19 7.70 -10.05
N THR A 189 2.90 7.80 -9.73
CA THR A 189 2.09 8.99 -10.02
C THR A 189 2.10 10.00 -8.85
N CYS A 190 2.93 9.75 -7.84
CA CYS A 190 3.21 10.65 -6.74
C CYS A 190 3.82 11.94 -7.24
N GLN A 191 3.28 13.08 -6.80
CA GLN A 191 3.93 14.37 -6.99
C GLN A 191 4.25 14.93 -5.61
N PRO A 192 5.54 15.07 -5.25
CA PRO A 192 5.92 15.77 -4.05
C PRO A 192 5.43 17.21 -4.12
N VAL A 193 5.02 17.78 -2.99
CA VAL A 193 4.77 19.22 -2.90
C VAL A 193 6.14 19.89 -2.94
N ARG A 194 6.66 20.10 -4.15
CA ARG A 194 7.75 21.06 -4.35
C ARG A 194 7.16 22.39 -3.93
N THR A 195 7.62 22.92 -2.79
CA THR A 195 7.44 24.32 -2.44
C THR A 195 7.70 25.10 -3.71
N ALA A 196 6.67 25.78 -4.22
CA ALA A 196 6.80 26.66 -5.36
C ALA A 196 8.08 27.46 -5.14
N GLU A 197 9.03 27.37 -6.08
CA GLU A 197 9.98 28.45 -6.24
C GLU A 197 9.10 29.70 -6.30
N VAL A 198 9.23 30.52 -5.27
CA VAL A 198 8.78 31.90 -5.32
C VAL A 198 9.55 32.45 -6.50
N SER A 199 8.91 32.47 -7.67
CA SER A 199 9.35 33.26 -8.81
C SER A 199 9.36 34.69 -8.30
N ALA A 200 10.51 35.09 -7.76
CA ALA A 200 10.82 36.48 -7.50
C ALA A 200 10.79 37.16 -8.87
N GLY A 201 9.75 37.98 -9.06
CA GLY A 201 9.73 39.02 -10.08
C GLY A 201 10.72 40.13 -9.74
#